data_AF-A0AB33BD90-F1
#
_entry.id   AF-A0AB33BD90-F1
#
_cell.length_a   1.000
_cell.length_b   1.000
_cell.length_c   1.000
_cell.angle_alpha   90.00
_cell.angle_beta   90.00
_cell.angle_gamma   90.00
#
_symmetry.space_group_name_H-M   'P 1'
#
loop_
_entity.id
_entity.type
_entity.pdbx_description
1 polymer ?
#
loop_
_entity_poly.entity_id
_entity_poly.type
_entity_poly.pdbx_seq_one_letter_code
_entity_poly.pdbx_strand_id
1 'polypeptide(L)'
;MRRRIKNIIFDQRIKYLFWGVLTTLVYFVVRIISMSFFSNPEIPVVISETVSIIFAFLVNKFFVFNTEKQSKELTSQIVDFFIGRGIAFGIDFVLTYLLIQKFADFFIKLIGLNRIDYHAQIFQIPLIHNHLGSPELINSFLVIIFIQIVIIIFNYFISKYWAFK
;
A
#
# COMPACT_ATOMS: atom_id res chain seq x y z
N MET A 1 -8.01 28.21 -15.05
CA MET A 1 -7.91 26.75 -14.84
C MET A 1 -6.47 26.25 -14.62
N ARG A 2 -5.48 26.62 -15.46
CA ARG A 2 -4.04 26.25 -15.30
C ARG A 2 -3.41 26.52 -13.92
N ARG A 3 -3.80 27.62 -13.24
CA ARG A 3 -3.24 28.01 -11.93
C ARG A 3 -3.70 27.10 -10.77
N ARG A 4 -4.92 26.55 -10.84
CA ARG A 4 -5.46 25.63 -9.83
C ARG A 4 -4.87 24.22 -9.95
N ILE A 5 -4.66 23.74 -11.18
CA ILE A 5 -4.00 22.44 -11.44
C ILE A 5 -2.55 22.45 -10.96
N LYS A 6 -1.81 23.55 -11.17
CA LYS A 6 -0.46 23.70 -10.60
C LYS A 6 -0.49 23.55 -9.08
N ASN A 7 -1.36 24.26 -8.36
CA ASN A 7 -1.40 24.19 -6.90
C ASN A 7 -1.76 22.79 -6.36
N ILE A 8 -2.53 21.98 -7.11
CA ILE A 8 -2.85 20.59 -6.76
C ILE A 8 -1.65 19.67 -7.02
N ILE A 9 -0.93 19.82 -8.14
CA ILE A 9 0.30 19.05 -8.44
C ILE A 9 1.44 19.41 -7.47
N PHE A 10 1.44 20.63 -6.92
CA PHE A 10 2.37 21.04 -5.87
C PHE A 10 1.94 20.61 -4.46
N ASP A 11 0.77 19.98 -4.29
CA ASP A 11 0.37 19.42 -3.01
C ASP A 11 1.25 18.22 -2.66
N GLN A 12 1.89 18.31 -1.50
CA GLN A 12 2.74 17.28 -0.94
C GLN A 12 2.08 15.90 -0.90
N ARG A 13 0.76 15.83 -0.70
CA ARG A 13 -0.02 14.57 -0.69
C ARG A 13 -0.02 13.89 -2.06
N ILE A 14 -0.17 14.68 -3.13
CA ILE A 14 -0.20 14.16 -4.51
C ILE A 14 1.20 13.73 -4.94
N LYS A 15 2.23 14.48 -4.57
CA LYS A 15 3.62 14.03 -4.75
C LYS A 15 3.87 12.71 -4.03
N TYR A 16 3.45 12.59 -2.77
CA TYR A 16 3.61 11.35 -1.99
C TYR A 16 2.93 10.16 -2.69
N LEU A 17 1.69 10.34 -3.14
CA LEU A 17 0.96 9.29 -3.85
C LEU A 17 1.63 8.91 -5.19
N PHE A 18 2.06 9.91 -5.97
CA PHE A 18 2.77 9.70 -7.23
C PHE A 18 4.06 8.88 -7.05
N TRP A 19 4.89 9.28 -6.07
CA TRP A 19 6.12 8.55 -5.76
C TRP A 19 5.85 7.17 -5.14
N GLY A 20 4.72 7.01 -4.44
CA GLY A 20 4.22 5.71 -3.98
C GLY A 20 3.93 4.76 -5.15
N VAL A 21 3.19 5.20 -6.16
CA VAL A 21 2.93 4.41 -7.37
C VAL A 21 4.23 4.04 -8.09
N LEU A 22 5.17 4.99 -8.21
CA LEU A 22 6.46 4.73 -8.84
C LEU A 22 7.30 3.73 -8.02
N THR A 23 7.20 3.75 -6.69
CA THR A 23 7.84 2.75 -5.82
C THR A 23 7.33 1.34 -6.14
N THR A 24 6.01 1.18 -6.35
CA THR A 24 5.43 -0.11 -6.77
C THR A 24 5.93 -0.55 -8.15
N LEU A 25 6.14 0.38 -9.09
CA LEU A 25 6.74 0.06 -10.38
C LEU A 25 8.20 -0.40 -10.22
N VAL A 26 8.98 0.27 -9.37
CA VAL A 26 10.35 -0.16 -9.04
C VAL A 26 10.36 -1.57 -8.44
N TYR A 27 9.44 -1.87 -7.53
CA TYR A 27 9.28 -3.22 -6.97
C TYR A 27 9.12 -4.26 -8.08
N PHE A 28 8.18 -4.04 -9.02
CA PHE A 28 7.94 -5.00 -10.10
C PHE A 28 9.15 -5.18 -11.02
N VAL A 29 9.83 -4.08 -11.38
CA VAL A 29 11.02 -4.13 -12.24
C VAL A 29 12.14 -4.93 -11.56
N VAL A 30 12.45 -4.61 -10.30
CA VAL A 30 13.49 -5.30 -9.53
C VAL A 30 13.13 -6.77 -9.34
N ARG A 31 11.84 -7.09 -9.14
CA ARG A 31 11.34 -8.46 -8.97
C ARG A 31 11.56 -9.30 -10.21
N ILE A 32 11.17 -8.80 -11.37
CA ILE A 32 11.30 -9.50 -12.66
C ILE A 32 12.78 -9.72 -13.01
N ILE A 33 13.61 -8.69 -12.85
CA ILE A 33 15.05 -8.80 -13.08
C ILE A 33 15.65 -9.85 -12.14
N SER A 34 15.37 -9.75 -10.85
CA SER A 34 15.94 -10.66 -9.84
C SER A 34 15.48 -12.12 -10.04
N MET A 35 14.24 -12.35 -10.47
CA MET A 35 13.74 -13.69 -10.82
C MET A 35 14.53 -14.37 -11.94
N SER A 36 15.21 -13.60 -12.79
CA SER A 36 16.05 -14.16 -13.86
C SER A 36 17.39 -14.72 -13.34
N PHE A 37 17.78 -14.36 -12.11
CA PHE A 37 19.05 -14.78 -11.50
C PHE A 37 18.88 -15.83 -10.39
N PHE A 38 17.70 -15.96 -9.79
CA PHE A 38 17.46 -16.84 -8.64
C PHE A 38 16.29 -17.78 -8.88
N SER A 39 16.51 -19.09 -8.64
CA SER A 39 15.47 -20.11 -8.75
C SER A 39 14.51 -20.14 -7.56
N ASN A 40 14.94 -19.63 -6.39
CA ASN A 40 14.08 -19.55 -5.21
C ASN A 40 13.18 -18.30 -5.32
N PRO A 41 11.83 -18.43 -5.28
CA PRO A 41 10.90 -17.32 -5.43
C PRO A 41 10.90 -16.33 -4.26
N GLU A 42 11.41 -16.66 -3.08
CA GLU A 42 11.45 -15.80 -1.90
C GLU A 42 12.58 -14.77 -1.99
N ILE A 43 13.75 -15.17 -2.53
CA ILE A 43 14.93 -14.30 -2.62
C ILE A 43 14.63 -13.02 -3.42
N PRO A 44 14.02 -13.08 -4.62
CA PRO A 44 13.67 -11.86 -5.34
C PRO A 44 12.60 -11.03 -4.62
N VAL A 45 11.83 -11.55 -3.64
CA VAL A 45 10.80 -10.77 -2.91
C VAL A 45 11.55 -9.85 -1.99
N VAL A 46 12.42 -10.44 -1.17
CA VAL A 46 13.21 -9.73 -0.17
C VAL A 46 14.08 -8.65 -0.82
N ILE A 47 14.73 -8.97 -1.95
CA ILE A 47 15.51 -8.00 -2.72
C ILE A 47 14.63 -6.84 -3.21
N SER A 48 13.48 -7.16 -3.82
CA SER A 48 12.60 -6.13 -4.40
C SER A 48 11.97 -5.24 -3.33
N GLU A 49 11.53 -5.82 -2.22
CA GLU A 49 11.03 -5.06 -1.05
C GLU A 49 12.11 -4.13 -0.51
N THR A 50 13.33 -4.64 -0.31
CA THR A 50 14.44 -3.87 0.24
C THR A 50 14.77 -2.67 -0.67
N VAL A 51 14.94 -2.91 -1.97
CA VAL A 51 15.23 -1.83 -2.94
C VAL A 51 14.08 -0.83 -3.02
N SER A 52 12.84 -1.30 -2.97
CA SER A 52 11.66 -0.43 -3.04
C SER A 52 11.51 0.46 -1.81
N ILE A 53 11.79 -0.06 -0.61
CA ILE A 53 11.77 0.73 0.63
C ILE A 53 12.88 1.80 0.59
N ILE A 54 14.08 1.44 0.12
CA ILE A 54 15.19 2.41 -0.05
C ILE A 54 14.80 3.49 -1.06
N PHE A 55 14.25 3.10 -2.22
CA PHE A 55 13.78 4.05 -3.22
C PHE A 55 12.71 4.98 -2.65
N ALA A 56 11.70 4.42 -1.97
CA ALA A 56 10.64 5.17 -1.32
C ALA A 56 11.18 6.17 -0.29
N PHE A 57 12.20 5.80 0.48
CA PHE A 57 12.86 6.70 1.41
C PHE A 57 13.50 7.88 0.67
N LEU A 58 14.29 7.62 -0.37
CA LEU A 58 15.00 8.65 -1.13
C LEU A 58 14.02 9.64 -1.78
N VAL A 59 12.99 9.12 -2.45
CA VAL A 59 12.04 10.00 -3.14
C VAL A 59 11.19 10.81 -2.17
N ASN A 60 10.79 10.22 -1.05
CA ASN A 60 10.04 10.95 -0.03
C ASN A 60 10.91 12.03 0.61
N LYS A 61 12.15 11.72 0.98
CA LYS A 61 13.08 12.68 1.57
C LYS A 61 13.34 13.88 0.65
N PHE A 62 13.74 13.62 -0.60
CA PHE A 62 14.28 14.67 -1.48
C PHE A 62 13.24 15.34 -2.36
N PHE A 63 12.12 14.68 -2.69
CA PHE A 63 11.12 15.23 -3.61
C PHE A 63 9.77 15.53 -2.95
N VAL A 64 9.41 14.86 -1.86
CA VAL A 64 8.12 15.05 -1.18
C VAL A 64 8.24 15.97 0.03
N PHE A 65 9.14 15.67 0.96
CA PHE A 65 9.28 16.34 2.25
C PHE A 65 10.51 17.25 2.33
N ASN A 66 11.06 17.65 1.17
CA ASN A 66 12.23 18.52 1.09
C ASN A 66 11.91 19.91 1.65
N THR A 67 12.31 20.12 2.90
CA THR A 67 12.10 21.34 3.66
C THR A 67 13.47 21.80 4.14
N GLU A 68 13.76 23.10 4.05
CA GLU A 68 15.09 23.67 4.32
C GLU A 68 15.58 23.46 5.76
N LYS A 69 14.71 23.02 6.69
CA LYS A 69 15.02 22.82 8.10
C LYS A 69 14.45 21.48 8.60
N GLN A 70 15.06 20.36 8.20
CA GLN A 70 14.82 19.08 8.86
C GLN A 70 15.62 19.02 10.16
N SER A 71 14.96 18.67 11.26
CA SER A 71 15.59 18.64 12.59
C SER A 71 16.39 17.36 12.85
N LYS A 72 16.05 16.28 12.15
CA LYS A 72 16.66 14.95 12.33
C LYS A 72 17.84 14.71 11.40
N GLU A 73 18.87 14.05 11.93
CA GLU A 73 19.98 13.51 11.13
C GLU A 73 19.51 12.40 10.17
N LEU A 74 20.24 12.22 9.07
CA LEU A 74 19.89 11.24 8.03
C LEU A 74 19.68 9.82 8.59
N THR A 75 20.55 9.37 9.50
CA THR A 75 20.45 8.03 10.10
C THR A 75 19.15 7.84 10.89
N SER A 76 18.73 8.85 11.67
CA SER A 76 17.45 8.82 12.38
C SER A 76 16.28 8.75 11.40
N GLN A 77 16.32 9.55 10.33
CA GLN A 77 15.25 9.54 9.31
C GLN A 77 15.11 8.17 8.66
N ILE A 78 16.23 7.49 8.36
CA ILE A 78 16.23 6.13 7.83
C ILE A 78 15.59 5.18 8.84
N VAL A 79 16.08 5.14 10.06
CA VAL A 79 15.58 4.24 11.11
C VAL A 79 14.09 4.46 11.34
N ASP A 80 13.64 5.70 11.52
CA ASP A 80 12.23 6.04 11.74
C ASP A 80 11.34 5.64 10.55
N PHE A 81 11.84 5.81 9.32
CA PHE A 81 11.12 5.38 8.12
C PHE A 81 10.97 3.86 8.06
N PHE A 82 12.04 3.11 8.31
CA PHE A 82 12.01 1.65 8.33
C PHE A 82 11.11 1.10 9.45
N ILE A 83 11.20 1.68 10.66
CA ILE A 83 10.28 1.33 11.76
C ILE A 83 8.84 1.66 11.37
N GLY A 84 8.59 2.81 10.74
CA GLY A 84 7.30 3.18 10.20
C GLY A 84 6.72 2.12 9.24
N ARG A 85 7.56 1.57 8.35
CA ARG A 85 7.17 0.48 7.44
C ARG A 85 6.87 -0.82 8.18
N GLY A 86 7.68 -1.17 9.18
CA GLY A 86 7.42 -2.34 10.03
C GLY A 86 6.11 -2.24 10.79
N ILE A 87 5.80 -1.05 11.35
CA ILE A 87 4.52 -0.80 12.03
C ILE A 87 3.36 -0.89 11.04
N ALA A 88 3.47 -0.28 9.85
CA ALA A 88 2.44 -0.36 8.83
C ALA A 88 2.15 -1.81 8.41
N PHE A 89 3.19 -2.63 8.24
CA PHE A 89 3.04 -4.06 7.97
C PHE A 89 2.32 -4.79 9.11
N GLY A 90 2.67 -4.50 10.38
CA GLY A 90 1.98 -5.06 11.53
C GLY A 90 0.50 -4.65 11.59
N ILE A 91 0.19 -3.38 11.27
CA ILE A 91 -1.20 -2.89 11.19
C ILE A 91 -1.96 -3.62 10.09
N ASP A 92 -1.37 -3.79 8.90
CA ASP A 92 -1.98 -4.52 7.79
C ASP A 92 -2.34 -5.95 8.22
N PHE A 93 -1.38 -6.66 8.82
CA PHE A 93 -1.59 -8.02 9.31
C PHE A 93 -2.72 -8.10 10.35
N VAL A 94 -2.72 -7.20 11.34
CA VAL A 94 -3.76 -7.16 12.39
C VAL A 94 -5.13 -6.82 11.80
N LEU A 95 -5.22 -5.82 10.93
CA LEU A 95 -6.48 -5.43 10.30
C LEU A 95 -7.01 -6.54 9.39
N THR A 96 -6.16 -7.19 8.61
CA THR A 96 -6.51 -8.35 7.79
C THR A 96 -7.08 -9.46 8.66
N TYR A 97 -6.39 -9.83 9.75
CA TYR A 97 -6.90 -10.84 10.69
C TYR A 97 -8.26 -10.45 11.30
N LEU A 98 -8.40 -9.22 11.79
CA LEU A 98 -9.62 -8.78 12.45
C LEU A 98 -10.79 -8.67 11.47
N LEU A 99 -10.61 -8.01 10.33
CA LEU A 99 -11.69 -7.65 9.41
C LEU A 99 -12.07 -8.80 8.45
N ILE A 100 -11.10 -9.64 8.06
CA ILE A 100 -11.32 -10.72 7.09
C ILE A 100 -11.53 -12.07 7.77
N GLN A 101 -10.89 -12.35 8.89
CA GLN A 101 -11.03 -13.66 9.55
C GLN A 101 -11.99 -13.59 10.75
N LYS A 102 -11.78 -12.64 11.68
CA LYS A 102 -12.53 -12.63 12.94
C LYS A 102 -13.92 -12.01 12.83
N PHE A 103 -14.07 -10.95 12.05
CA PHE A 103 -15.31 -10.16 11.95
C PHE A 103 -15.95 -10.20 10.56
N ALA A 104 -15.60 -11.18 9.71
CA ALA A 104 -16.10 -11.28 8.34
C ALA A 104 -17.63 -11.19 8.25
N ASP A 105 -18.34 -11.99 9.05
CA ASP A 105 -19.81 -12.04 9.04
C ASP A 105 -20.46 -10.70 9.36
N PHE A 106 -19.85 -9.91 10.24
CA PHE A 106 -20.33 -8.57 10.57
C PHE A 106 -20.26 -7.65 9.34
N PHE A 107 -19.13 -7.64 8.63
CA PHE A 107 -18.96 -6.81 7.43
C PHE A 107 -19.81 -7.30 6.25
N ILE A 108 -19.92 -8.61 6.05
CA ILE A 108 -20.81 -9.20 5.03
C ILE A 108 -22.25 -8.73 5.24
N LYS A 109 -22.75 -8.75 6.48
CA LYS A 109 -24.10 -8.29 6.82
C LYS A 109 -24.24 -6.78 6.73
N LEU A 110 -23.24 -6.03 7.21
CA LEU A 110 -23.24 -4.55 7.21
C LEU A 110 -23.30 -3.99 5.78
N ILE A 111 -22.51 -4.55 4.86
CA ILE A 111 -22.45 -4.15 3.46
C ILE A 111 -23.63 -4.76 2.66
N GLY A 112 -24.24 -5.83 3.18
CA GLY A 112 -25.36 -6.52 2.53
C GLY A 112 -24.93 -7.47 1.41
N LEU A 113 -23.69 -7.99 1.48
CA LEU A 113 -23.14 -8.90 0.47
C LEU A 113 -23.91 -10.22 0.39
N ASN A 114 -24.52 -10.64 1.50
CA ASN A 114 -25.39 -11.80 1.55
C ASN A 114 -26.68 -11.69 0.71
N ARG A 115 -26.98 -10.50 0.15
CA ARG A 115 -28.16 -10.26 -0.69
C ARG A 115 -27.85 -10.29 -2.19
N ILE A 116 -26.58 -10.50 -2.56
CA ILE A 116 -26.13 -10.54 -3.96
C ILE A 116 -26.40 -11.94 -4.54
N ASP A 117 -26.87 -11.99 -5.78
CA ASP A 117 -27.02 -13.25 -6.51
C ASP A 117 -25.70 -13.67 -7.16
N TYR A 118 -24.98 -14.57 -6.49
CA TYR A 118 -23.72 -15.14 -6.96
C TYR A 118 -23.90 -16.21 -8.05
N HIS A 119 -25.12 -16.61 -8.36
CA HIS A 119 -25.40 -17.53 -9.46
C HIS A 119 -25.51 -16.81 -10.81
N ALA A 120 -25.57 -15.47 -10.82
CA ALA A 120 -25.60 -14.69 -12.04
C ALA A 120 -24.39 -14.97 -12.94
N GLN A 121 -24.60 -14.90 -14.26
CA GLN A 121 -23.59 -15.28 -15.27
C GLN A 121 -22.25 -14.54 -15.11
N ILE A 122 -22.26 -13.31 -14.59
CA ILE A 122 -21.04 -12.53 -14.34
C ILE A 122 -20.12 -13.20 -13.31
N PHE A 123 -20.66 -13.86 -12.29
CA PHE A 123 -19.91 -14.52 -11.22
C PHE A 123 -19.45 -15.93 -11.58
N GLN A 124 -19.91 -16.46 -12.72
CA GLN A 124 -19.48 -17.74 -13.27
C GLN A 124 -18.29 -17.60 -14.23
N ILE A 125 -17.94 -16.36 -14.63
CA ILE A 125 -16.74 -16.11 -15.42
C ILE A 125 -15.52 -16.51 -14.57
N PRO A 126 -14.61 -17.38 -15.04
CA PRO A 126 -13.53 -17.94 -14.21
C PRO A 126 -12.68 -16.88 -13.48
N LEU A 127 -12.40 -15.75 -14.13
CA LEU A 127 -11.67 -14.63 -13.53
C LEU A 127 -12.42 -13.96 -12.38
N ILE A 128 -13.74 -13.86 -12.48
CA ILE A 128 -14.60 -13.20 -11.49
C ILE A 128 -14.94 -14.18 -10.38
N HIS A 129 -15.23 -15.44 -10.73
CA HIS A 129 -15.56 -16.50 -9.78
C HIS A 129 -14.48 -16.68 -8.71
N ASN A 130 -13.21 -16.76 -9.13
CA ASN A 130 -12.08 -17.02 -8.23
C ASN A 130 -11.80 -15.88 -7.24
N HIS A 131 -12.29 -14.67 -7.50
CA HIS A 131 -11.99 -13.49 -6.68
C HIS A 131 -13.22 -12.81 -6.07
N LEU A 132 -14.42 -13.05 -6.62
CA LEU A 132 -15.67 -12.37 -6.26
C LEU A 132 -16.88 -13.31 -6.26
N GLY A 133 -16.67 -14.63 -6.40
CA GLY A 133 -17.75 -15.62 -6.53
C GLY A 133 -18.50 -15.98 -5.24
N SER A 134 -18.13 -15.39 -4.10
CA SER A 134 -18.83 -15.59 -2.82
C SER A 134 -18.86 -14.31 -1.98
N PRO A 135 -19.76 -14.22 -0.97
CA PRO A 135 -19.80 -13.11 -0.02
C PRO A 135 -18.46 -12.87 0.68
N GLU A 136 -17.75 -13.93 1.05
CA GLU A 136 -16.47 -13.88 1.76
C GLU A 136 -15.35 -13.36 0.86
N LEU A 137 -15.34 -13.76 -0.42
CA LEU A 137 -14.37 -13.30 -1.41
C LEU A 137 -14.55 -11.81 -1.70
N ILE A 138 -15.79 -11.36 -1.94
CA ILE A 138 -16.08 -9.92 -2.13
C ILE A 138 -15.73 -9.13 -0.87
N ASN A 139 -16.08 -9.64 0.33
CA ASN A 139 -15.73 -8.98 1.58
C ASN A 139 -14.21 -8.81 1.71
N SER A 140 -13.46 -9.89 1.50
CA SER A 140 -12.00 -9.87 1.56
C SER A 140 -11.42 -8.85 0.59
N PHE A 141 -11.92 -8.83 -0.65
CA PHE A 141 -11.47 -7.89 -1.68
C PHE A 141 -11.71 -6.42 -1.29
N LEU A 142 -12.94 -6.08 -0.85
CA LEU A 142 -13.29 -4.72 -0.43
C LEU A 142 -12.51 -4.28 0.80
N VAL A 143 -12.37 -5.17 1.79
CA VAL A 143 -11.60 -4.91 3.01
C VAL A 143 -10.13 -4.70 2.71
N ILE A 144 -9.52 -5.48 1.80
CA ILE A 144 -8.12 -5.29 1.38
C ILE A 144 -7.93 -3.88 0.79
N ILE A 145 -8.82 -3.42 -0.10
CA ILE A 145 -8.74 -2.06 -0.66
C ILE A 145 -8.83 -1.02 0.45
N PHE A 146 -9.76 -1.18 1.39
CA PHE A 146 -9.89 -0.29 2.55
C PHE A 146 -8.61 -0.26 3.40
N ILE A 147 -8.05 -1.43 3.73
CA ILE A 147 -6.80 -1.55 4.49
C ILE A 147 -5.68 -0.83 3.74
N GLN A 148 -5.52 -1.05 2.43
CA GLN A 148 -4.47 -0.39 1.65
C GLN A 148 -4.59 1.14 1.68
N ILE A 149 -5.80 1.69 1.65
CA ILE A 149 -6.02 3.13 1.80
C ILE A 149 -5.59 3.60 3.20
N VAL A 150 -5.98 2.88 4.26
CA VAL A 150 -5.57 3.19 5.64
C VAL A 150 -4.04 3.16 5.79
N ILE A 151 -3.38 2.16 5.22
CA ILE A 151 -1.93 2.00 5.26
C ILE A 151 -1.22 3.13 4.50
N ILE A 152 -1.71 3.54 3.33
CA ILE A 152 -1.14 4.67 2.59
C ILE A 152 -1.24 5.96 3.40
N ILE A 153 -2.41 6.21 4.00
CA ILE A 153 -2.64 7.39 4.85
C ILE A 153 -1.70 7.35 6.07
N PHE A 154 -1.65 6.22 6.78
CA PHE A 154 -0.76 6.03 7.92
C PHE A 154 0.70 6.28 7.55
N ASN A 155 1.19 5.69 6.46
CA ASN A 155 2.56 5.88 5.99
C ASN A 155 2.86 7.35 5.64
N TYR A 156 1.89 8.09 5.08
CA TYR A 156 2.04 9.53 4.86
C TYR A 156 2.20 10.28 6.18
N PHE A 157 1.38 10.00 7.19
CA PHE A 157 1.48 10.64 8.51
C PHE A 157 2.81 10.34 9.19
N ILE A 158 3.24 9.07 9.19
CA ILE A 158 4.55 8.67 9.72
C ILE A 158 5.68 9.39 8.98
N SER A 159 5.65 9.38 7.65
CA SER A 159 6.67 10.06 6.86
C SER A 159 6.73 11.56 7.17
N LYS A 160 5.57 12.21 7.25
CA LYS A 160 5.47 13.66 7.44
C LYS A 160 5.86 14.13 8.84
N TYR A 161 5.30 13.50 9.86
CA TYR A 161 5.35 14.02 11.23
C TYR A 161 6.41 13.33 12.08
N TRP A 162 6.91 12.16 11.65
CA TRP A 162 7.89 11.40 12.40
C TRP A 162 9.21 11.23 11.64
N ALA A 163 9.20 10.64 10.43
CA ALA A 163 10.43 10.30 9.74
C ALA A 163 11.17 11.54 9.18
N PHE A 164 10.46 12.48 8.57
CA PHE A 164 11.06 13.64 7.88
C PHE A 164 10.79 14.98 8.60
N LYS A 165 10.78 14.96 9.94
CA LYS A 165 10.54 16.13 10.79
C LYS A 165 11.72 17.10 10.87
#